data_AF-A0A3A8ZCM8-F1
#
_entry.id   AF-A0A3A8ZCM8-F1
#
_cell.length_a   1.000
_cell.length_b   1.000
_cell.length_c   1.000
_cell.angle_alpha   90.00
_cell.angle_beta   90.00
_cell.angle_gamma   90.00
#
_symmetry.space_group_name_H-M   'P 1'
#
loop_
_entity.id
_entity.type
_entity.pdbx_description
1 polymer ?
#
loop_
_entity_poly.entity_id
_entity_poly.type
_entity_poly.pdbx_seq_one_letter_code
_entity_poly.pdbx_strand_id
1 'polypeptide(L)' 'MNTLFEIMPLLAPILLVDIILAVAAVRHILRHPRYRFGNKTMWLVIAVVLLLFGPIIYFVFGKGENE' A
#
# COMPACT_ATOMS: atom_id res chain seq x y z
N MET A 1 -31.09 14.81 6.51
CA MET A 1 -30.12 14.74 5.41
C MET A 1 -29.02 13.80 5.85
N ASN A 2 -28.79 12.71 5.13
CA ASN A 2 -27.84 11.67 5.53
C ASN A 2 -26.46 11.97 4.93
N THR A 3 -25.67 12.78 5.62
CA THR A 3 -24.31 13.22 5.23
C THR A 3 -23.37 12.07 4.86
N LEU A 4 -23.62 10.85 5.35
CA LEU A 4 -22.87 9.64 4.98
C LEU A 4 -22.99 9.27 3.49
N PHE A 5 -24.13 9.53 2.84
CA PHE A 5 -24.30 9.22 1.41
C PHE A 5 -23.60 10.22 0.50
N GLU A 6 -23.28 11.43 0.98
CA GLU A 6 -22.56 12.45 0.20
C GLU A 6 -21.06 12.15 0.11
N ILE A 7 -20.49 11.48 1.11
CA ILE A 7 -19.07 11.08 1.13
C ILE A 7 -18.80 9.74 0.41
N MET A 8 -19.83 8.91 0.20
CA MET A 8 -19.69 7.60 -0.46
C MET A 8 -19.08 7.66 -1.88
N PRO A 9 -19.50 8.60 -2.77
CA PRO A 9 -18.93 8.72 -4.10
C PRO A 9 -17.43 9.11 -4.09
N LEU A 10 -16.99 9.81 -3.04
CA LEU A 10 -15.59 10.21 -2.86
C LEU A 10 -14.74 9.08 -2.24
N LEU A 11 -15.33 8.27 -1.36
CA LEU A 11 -14.64 7.12 -0.75
C LEU A 11 -14.34 6.01 -1.75
N ALA A 12 -15.25 5.75 -2.70
CA ALA A 12 -15.07 4.71 -3.71
C ALA A 12 -13.75 4.82 -4.52
N PRO A 13 -13.39 5.97 -5.12
CA PRO A 13 -12.13 6.11 -5.84
C PRO A 13 -10.91 6.04 -4.92
N ILE A 14 -10.99 6.56 -3.70
CA ILE A 14 -9.89 6.49 -2.72
C ILE A 14 -9.59 5.03 -2.38
N LEU A 15 -10.63 4.25 -2.09
CA LEU A 15 -10.48 2.83 -1.77
C LEU A 15 -9.97 2.03 -2.99
N LEU A 16 -10.41 2.38 -4.20
CA LEU A 16 -9.93 1.75 -5.43
C LEU A 16 -8.42 1.97 -5.63
N VAL A 17 -7.96 3.20 -5.44
CA VAL A 17 -6.52 3.53 -5.52
C VAL A 17 -5.74 2.77 -4.46
N ASP A 18 -6.25 2.70 -3.23
CA ASP A 18 -5.60 1.97 -2.15
C ASP A 18 -5.46 0.47 -2.45
N ILE A 19 -6.52 -0.16 -2.96
CA ILE A 19 -6.50 -1.58 -3.36
C ILE A 19 -5.45 -1.81 -4.45
N ILE A 20 -5.39 -0.94 -5.47
CA ILE A 20 -4.39 -1.04 -6.53
C ILE A 20 -2.98 -0.92 -5.95
N LEU A 21 -2.78 0.04 -5.04
CA LEU A 21 -1.49 0.28 -4.41
C LEU A 21 -1.05 -0.89 -3.53
N ALA A 22 -1.98 -1.47 -2.75
CA ALA A 22 -1.75 -2.64 -1.93
C ALA A 22 -1.38 -3.86 -2.76
N VAL A 23 -2.12 -4.14 -3.84
CA VAL A 23 -1.81 -5.24 -4.77
C VAL A 23 -0.45 -5.02 -5.43
N ALA A 24 -0.15 -3.79 -5.87
CA ALA A 24 1.13 -3.45 -6.45
C ALA A 24 2.29 -3.64 -5.45
N ALA A 25 2.13 -3.17 -4.22
CA ALA A 25 3.11 -3.31 -3.15
C ALA A 25 3.35 -4.79 -2.84
N VAL A 26 2.30 -5.59 -2.61
CA VAL A 26 2.43 -7.03 -2.34
C VAL A 26 3.10 -7.74 -3.50
N ARG A 27 2.68 -7.49 -4.75
CA ARG A 27 3.28 -8.10 -5.94
C ARG A 27 4.77 -7.77 -6.04
N HIS A 28 5.14 -6.52 -5.78
CA HIS A 28 6.52 -6.04 -5.81
C HIS A 28 7.35 -6.65 -4.69
N ILE A 29 6.84 -6.67 -3.44
CA ILE A 29 7.46 -7.35 -2.30
C ILE A 29 7.70 -8.83 -2.62
N LEU A 30 6.74 -9.50 -3.25
CA LEU A 30 6.87 -10.91 -3.57
C LEU A 30 7.90 -11.20 -4.66
N ARG A 31 8.02 -10.34 -5.68
CA ARG A 31 8.93 -10.51 -6.82
C ARG A 31 10.36 -10.02 -6.60
N HIS A 32 10.56 -8.99 -5.78
CA HIS A 32 11.88 -8.37 -5.59
C HIS A 32 12.49 -8.69 -4.23
N PRO A 33 13.68 -9.33 -4.17
CA PRO A 33 14.32 -9.71 -2.91
C PRO A 33 15.20 -8.60 -2.29
N ARG A 34 15.43 -7.47 -3.00
CA ARG A 34 16.25 -6.36 -2.50
C ARG A 34 15.36 -5.27 -1.93
N TYR A 35 15.51 -4.99 -0.63
CA TYR A 35 14.81 -3.93 0.08
C TYR A 35 15.82 -2.89 0.58
N ARG A 36 15.41 -1.62 0.63
CA ARG A 36 16.28 -0.54 1.13
C ARG A 36 16.59 -0.69 2.62
N PHE A 37 15.58 -1.11 3.39
CA PHE A 37 15.66 -1.34 4.83
C PHE A 37 14.93 -2.63 5.21
N GLY A 38 15.47 -3.43 6.13
CA GLY A 38 14.80 -4.62 6.67
C GLY A 38 14.70 -5.80 5.69
N ASN A 39 13.62 -6.59 5.81
CA ASN A 39 13.42 -7.83 5.05
C ASN A 39 12.03 -7.92 4.40
N LYS A 40 11.83 -8.95 3.56
CA LYS A 40 10.56 -9.22 2.84
C LYS A 40 9.34 -9.29 3.76
N THR A 41 9.46 -10.06 4.84
CA THR A 41 8.36 -10.32 5.76
C THR A 41 7.93 -9.05 6.48
N MET A 42 8.89 -8.23 6.92
CA MET A 42 8.62 -6.94 7.56
C MET A 42 7.79 -6.02 6.64
N TRP A 43 8.18 -5.90 5.36
CA TRP A 43 7.44 -5.08 4.41
C TRP A 43 6.06 -5.64 4.08
N LEU A 44 5.92 -6.97 4.01
CA LEU A 44 4.62 -7.60 3.81
C LEU A 44 3.69 -7.31 4.99
N VAL A 45 4.20 -7.40 6.23
CA VAL A 45 3.43 -7.07 7.44
C VAL A 45 3.06 -5.59 7.45
N ILE A 46 3.98 -4.69 7.16
CA ILE A 46 3.72 -3.24 7.09
C ILE A 46 2.63 -2.93 6.06
N ALA A 47 2.73 -3.52 4.86
CA ALA A 47 1.77 -3.29 3.78
C ALA A 47 0.34 -3.75 4.12
N VAL A 48 0.20 -4.80 4.94
CA VAL A 48 -1.11 -5.36 5.33
C VAL A 48 -1.66 -4.73 6.62
N VAL A 49 -0.80 -4.50 7.62
CA VAL A 49 -1.22 -4.01 8.94
C VAL A 49 -1.51 -2.51 8.96
N LEU A 50 -0.75 -1.72 8.19
CA LEU A 50 -0.95 -0.27 8.14
C LEU A 50 -2.01 0.17 7.11
N LEU A 51 -2.71 -0.78 6.48
CA LEU A 51 -3.78 -0.56 5.50
C LEU A 51 -3.42 0.55 4.51
N LEU A 52 -4.20 1.63 4.43
CA LEU A 52 -4.00 2.76 3.51
C LEU A 52 -2.57 3.32 3.48
N PHE A 53 -1.90 3.31 4.64
CA PHE A 53 -0.54 3.85 4.75
C PHE A 53 0.54 2.83 4.42
N GLY A 54 0.28 1.54 4.59
CA GLY A 54 1.27 0.47 4.41
C GLY A 54 1.90 0.45 3.01
N PRO A 55 1.11 0.40 1.94
CA PRO A 55 1.61 0.44 0.56
C PRO A 55 2.35 1.73 0.25
N ILE A 56 1.87 2.88 0.75
CA ILE A 56 2.54 4.17 0.58
C ILE A 56 3.93 4.14 1.22
N ILE A 57 4.03 3.70 2.47
CA ILE A 57 5.31 3.60 3.20
C ILE A 57 6.25 2.62 2.48
N TYR A 58 5.73 1.51 1.96
CA TYR A 58 6.54 0.57 1.17
C TYR A 58 7.15 1.23 -0.07
N PHE A 59 6.37 1.94 -0.87
CA PHE A 59 6.89 2.55 -2.10
C PHE A 59 7.86 3.71 -1.82
N VAL A 60 7.65 4.46 -0.74
CA VAL A 60 8.51 5.60 -0.38
C VAL A 60 9.83 5.14 0.27
N PHE A 61 9.75 4.18 1.20
CA PHE A 61 10.90 3.80 2.05
C PHE A 61 11.41 2.37 1.81
N GLY A 62 10.55 1.44 1.44
CA GLY A 62 10.87 0.02 1.31
C GLY A 62 11.43 -0.38 -0.05
N LYS A 63 10.96 0.26 -1.13
CA LYS A 63 11.47 0.07 -2.48
C LYS A 63 12.97 0.42 -2.51
N GLY A 64 13.80 -0.53 -2.93
CA GLY A 64 15.24 -0.34 -3.08
C GLY A 64 15.57 0.66 -4.19
N GLU A 65 16.60 1.48 -4.01
CA GLU A 65 17.02 2.54 -4.95
C GLU A 65 17.54 2.03 -6.31
N ASN A 66 17.70 0.71 -6.48
CA ASN A 66 18.29 0.10 -7.68
C ASN A 66 17.27 -0.66 -8.54
N GLU A 67 16.01 -0.21 -8.55
CA GLU A 67 14.95 -0.70 -9.46
C GLU A 67 14.48 0.40 -10.40
#